data_AF-A0A7C1LSL5-F1
#
_entry.id   AF-A0A7C1LSL5-F1
#
_cell.length_a   1.000
_cell.length_b   1.000
_cell.length_c   1.000
_cell.angle_alpha   90.00
_cell.angle_beta   90.00
_cell.angle_gamma   90.00
#
_symmetry.space_group_name_H-M   'P 1'
#
loop_
_entity.id
_entity.type
_entity.pdbx_description
1 polymer ?
#
loop_
_entity_poly.entity_id
_entity_poly.type
_entity_poly.pdbx_seq_one_letter_code
_entity_poly.pdbx_strand_id
1 'polypeptide(L)'
;MKYLLIIIFLLTSCSWNKTDQMLLGSYAVLSAVDAYQTANMPEGVTEGMPWLRGDDRRPDMDKVYVWKGLALIGLYFWSDYFEEHRTLSLGAANGLQGAVVIYNLEY
;
A
#
# COMPACT_ATOMS: atom_id res chain seq x y z
N MET A 1 -2.63 -9.82 6.80
CA MET A 1 -4.00 -9.59 6.26
C MET A 1 -4.99 -8.93 7.22
N LYS A 2 -5.15 -9.39 8.48
CA LYS A 2 -6.16 -8.83 9.42
C LYS A 2 -6.08 -7.31 9.63
N TYR A 3 -4.87 -6.75 9.71
CA TYR A 3 -4.65 -5.31 9.91
C TYR A 3 -5.07 -4.45 8.72
N LEU A 4 -4.92 -4.98 7.49
CA LEU A 4 -5.24 -4.23 6.28
C LEU A 4 -6.75 -3.99 6.13
N LEU A 5 -7.57 -4.99 6.49
CA LEU A 5 -9.03 -4.89 6.51
C LEU A 5 -9.54 -3.89 7.55
N ILE A 6 -8.90 -3.84 8.72
CA ILE A 6 -9.23 -2.88 9.78
C ILE A 6 -8.92 -1.45 9.30
N ILE A 7 -7.79 -1.26 8.62
CA ILE A 7 -7.41 0.04 8.07
C ILE A 7 -8.36 0.45 6.93
N ILE A 8 -8.73 -0.46 6.02
CA ILE A 8 -9.75 -0.19 4.96
C ILE A 8 -11.10 0.22 5.57
N PHE A 9 -11.52 -0.45 6.65
CA PHE A 9 -12.79 -0.18 7.32
C PHE A 9 -12.79 1.18 8.05
N LEU A 10 -11.68 1.53 8.70
CA LEU A 10 -11.53 2.81 9.39
C LEU A 10 -11.36 4.01 8.43
N LEU A 11 -10.83 3.78 7.23
CA LEU A 11 -10.56 4.86 6.27
C LEU A 11 -11.73 5.17 5.33
N THR A 12 -12.65 4.22 5.10
CA THR A 12 -13.88 4.46 4.32
C THR A 12 -15.01 5.09 5.14
N SER A 13 -14.81 5.29 6.45
CA SER A 13 -15.73 5.99 7.34
C SER A 13 -15.36 7.47 7.57
N CYS A 14 -14.39 8.02 6.82
CA CYS A 14 -14.06 9.44 6.86
C CYS A 14 -15.10 10.31 6.13
N SER A 15 -15.17 11.59 6.48
CA SER A 15 -16.13 12.55 5.90
C SER A 15 -15.80 13.00 4.47
N TRP A 16 -14.81 12.38 3.82
CA TRP A 16 -14.43 12.72 2.45
C TRP A 16 -15.52 12.32 1.44
N ASN A 17 -15.46 12.88 0.23
CA ASN A 17 -16.39 12.49 -0.82
C ASN A 17 -16.15 11.03 -1.28
N LYS A 18 -17.12 10.46 -1.98
CA LYS A 18 -17.07 9.06 -2.44
C LYS A 18 -15.87 8.76 -3.34
N THR A 19 -15.45 9.70 -4.18
CA THR A 19 -14.31 9.52 -5.08
C THR A 19 -13.02 9.35 -4.30
N ASP A 20 -12.78 10.23 -3.32
CA ASP A 20 -11.58 10.16 -2.47
C ASP A 20 -11.57 8.90 -1.59
N GLN A 21 -12.72 8.52 -1.04
CA GLN A 21 -12.87 7.26 -0.31
C GLN A 21 -12.56 6.05 -1.21
N MET A 22 -13.05 6.05 -2.44
CA MET A 22 -12.76 4.98 -3.41
C MET A 22 -11.28 4.95 -3.77
N LEU A 23 -10.64 6.09 -4.02
CA LEU A 23 -9.21 6.14 -4.34
C LEU A 23 -8.35 5.64 -3.16
N LEU A 24 -8.65 6.06 -1.93
CA LEU A 24 -7.94 5.57 -0.75
C LEU A 24 -8.15 4.05 -0.56
N GLY A 25 -9.37 3.57 -0.78
CA GLY A 25 -9.70 2.14 -0.77
C GLY A 25 -8.96 1.34 -1.85
N SER A 26 -8.91 1.86 -3.08
CA SER A 26 -8.16 1.25 -4.19
C SER A 26 -6.67 1.14 -3.87
N TYR A 27 -6.07 2.17 -3.26
CA TYR A 27 -4.67 2.11 -2.86
C TYR A 27 -4.42 1.01 -1.83
N ALA A 28 -5.31 0.86 -0.86
CA ALA A 28 -5.22 -0.21 0.14
C ALA A 28 -5.34 -1.60 -0.50
N VAL A 29 -6.24 -1.78 -1.48
CA VAL A 29 -6.37 -3.03 -2.24
C VAL A 29 -5.09 -3.32 -3.04
N LEU A 30 -4.56 -2.35 -3.78
CA LEU A 30 -3.32 -2.52 -4.54
C LEU A 30 -2.12 -2.83 -3.63
N SER A 31 -2.08 -2.23 -2.43
CA SER A 31 -1.08 -2.54 -1.41
C SER A 31 -1.21 -3.98 -0.90
N ALA A 32 -2.44 -4.51 -0.79
CA ALA A 32 -2.71 -5.90 -0.46
C ALA A 32 -2.17 -6.86 -1.52
N VAL A 33 -2.47 -6.55 -2.79
CA VAL A 33 -2.02 -7.34 -3.94
C VAL A 33 -0.50 -7.36 -4.02
N ASP A 34 0.14 -6.19 -3.89
CA ASP A 34 1.60 -6.08 -3.86
C ASP A 34 2.22 -6.90 -2.72
N ALA A 35 1.64 -6.82 -1.50
CA ALA A 35 2.10 -7.64 -0.39
C ALA A 35 1.93 -9.15 -0.64
N TYR A 36 0.84 -9.54 -1.32
CA TYR A 36 0.63 -10.92 -1.72
C TYR A 36 1.67 -11.37 -2.76
N GLN A 37 1.96 -10.55 -3.79
CA GLN A 37 3.00 -10.84 -4.77
C GLN A 37 4.37 -10.96 -4.10
N THR A 38 4.69 -10.03 -3.19
CA THR A 38 5.93 -10.04 -2.40
C THR A 38 6.09 -11.34 -1.60
N ALA A 39 5.02 -11.81 -0.96
CA ALA A 39 5.02 -13.07 -0.21
C ALA A 39 5.24 -14.32 -1.07
N ASN A 40 4.93 -14.23 -2.37
CA ASN A 40 4.98 -15.33 -3.32
C ASN A 40 6.10 -15.16 -4.36
N MET A 41 7.07 -14.28 -4.12
CA MET A 41 8.18 -14.07 -5.05
C MET A 41 9.03 -15.35 -5.22
N PRO A 42 9.54 -15.63 -6.44
CA PRO A 42 10.40 -16.77 -6.71
C PRO A 42 11.63 -16.82 -5.80
N GLU A 43 12.17 -18.02 -5.61
CA GLU A 43 13.46 -18.19 -4.93
C GLU A 43 14.58 -17.46 -5.68
N GLY A 44 15.43 -16.74 -4.94
CA GLY A 44 16.53 -15.95 -5.48
C GLY A 44 16.23 -14.46 -5.69
N VAL A 45 14.96 -14.03 -5.61
CA VAL A 45 14.60 -12.61 -5.57
C VAL A 45 14.88 -12.03 -4.18
N THR A 46 15.55 -10.88 -4.13
CA THR A 46 15.92 -10.22 -2.87
C THR A 46 15.13 -8.95 -2.67
N GLU A 47 14.73 -8.68 -1.43
CA GLU A 47 14.03 -7.44 -1.07
C GLU A 47 14.96 -6.23 -1.31
N GLY A 48 14.49 -5.24 -2.05
CA GLY A 48 15.26 -4.05 -2.42
C GLY A 48 15.52 -3.12 -1.24
N MET A 49 14.59 -3.05 -0.28
CA MET A 49 14.70 -2.23 0.92
C MET A 49 15.42 -2.98 2.06
N PRO A 50 16.64 -2.59 2.46
CA PRO A 50 17.42 -3.37 3.42
C PRO A 50 16.75 -3.57 4.78
N TRP A 51 15.92 -2.62 5.21
CA TRP A 51 15.20 -2.70 6.50
C TRP A 51 13.94 -3.58 6.45
N LEU A 52 13.46 -3.95 5.26
CA LEU A 52 12.35 -4.89 5.08
C LEU A 52 12.83 -6.34 4.89
N ARG A 53 14.15 -6.58 4.83
CA ARG A 53 14.72 -7.92 4.72
C ARG A 53 14.56 -8.73 6.01
N GLY A 54 14.31 -10.02 5.83
CA GLY A 54 14.48 -11.07 6.84
C GLY A 54 15.90 -11.63 6.84
N ASP A 55 16.11 -12.67 7.63
CA ASP A 55 17.42 -13.28 7.88
C ASP A 55 18.09 -13.86 6.62
N ASP A 56 17.30 -14.25 5.62
CA ASP A 56 17.73 -14.87 4.36
C ASP A 56 17.71 -13.91 3.15
N ARG A 57 17.64 -12.59 3.39
CA ARG A 57 17.46 -11.52 2.37
C ARG A 57 16.14 -11.57 1.61
N ARG A 58 15.22 -12.47 1.96
CA ARG A 58 13.83 -12.43 1.49
C ARG A 58 13.07 -11.33 2.23
N PRO A 59 11.91 -10.88 1.71
CA PRO A 59 11.07 -9.92 2.42
C PRO A 59 10.56 -10.51 3.74
N ASP A 60 10.77 -9.80 4.85
CA ASP A 60 10.13 -10.08 6.12
C ASP A 60 8.69 -9.56 6.06
N MET A 61 7.72 -10.47 5.93
CA MET A 61 6.34 -10.11 5.67
C MET A 61 5.70 -9.30 6.80
N ASP A 62 6.12 -9.49 8.05
CA ASP A 62 5.61 -8.68 9.16
C ASP A 62 6.07 -7.23 9.02
N LYS A 63 7.34 -7.00 8.67
CA LYS A 63 7.87 -5.66 8.37
C LYS A 63 7.20 -5.05 7.15
N VAL A 64 6.98 -5.83 6.09
CA VAL A 64 6.29 -5.38 4.87
C VAL A 64 4.85 -4.94 5.18
N TYR A 65 4.10 -5.72 5.96
CA TYR A 65 2.74 -5.37 6.35
C TYR A 65 2.69 -4.11 7.21
N VAL A 66 3.60 -3.99 8.18
CA VAL A 66 3.71 -2.78 9.02
C VAL A 66 4.03 -1.57 8.16
N TRP A 67 5.00 -1.67 7.25
CA TRP A 67 5.39 -0.57 6.37
C TRP A 67 4.24 -0.10 5.47
N LYS A 68 3.52 -1.04 4.84
CA LYS A 68 2.36 -0.70 4.01
C LYS A 68 1.23 -0.07 4.83
N GLY A 69 1.02 -0.54 6.06
CA GLY A 69 0.07 0.08 7.00
C GLY A 69 0.45 1.53 7.33
N LEU A 70 1.72 1.78 7.65
CA LEU A 70 2.24 3.12 7.92
C LEU A 70 2.16 4.04 6.69
N ALA A 71 2.47 3.53 5.50
CA ALA A 71 2.36 4.28 4.25
C ALA A 71 0.91 4.69 3.96
N LEU A 72 -0.05 3.79 4.18
CA LEU A 72 -1.48 4.08 4.02
C LEU A 72 -1.98 5.12 5.04
N ILE A 73 -1.54 5.04 6.30
CA ILE A 73 -1.82 6.06 7.33
C ILE A 73 -1.22 7.41 6.93
N GLY A 74 0.05 7.42 6.48
CA GLY A 74 0.73 8.62 6.02
C GLY A 74 0.01 9.25 4.83
N LEU A 75 -0.43 8.45 3.86
CA LEU A 75 -1.21 8.90 2.71
C LEU A 75 -2.54 9.54 3.13
N TYR A 76 -3.24 8.93 4.10
CA TYR A 76 -4.47 9.49 4.65
C TYR A 76 -4.22 10.89 5.24
N PHE A 77 -3.31 11.02 6.20
CA PHE A 77 -3.05 12.31 6.85
C PHE A 77 -2.47 13.35 5.89
N TRP A 78 -1.61 12.94 4.95
CA TRP A 78 -1.09 13.83 3.91
C TRP A 78 -2.21 14.38 3.03
N SER A 79 -3.11 13.51 2.58
CA SER A 79 -4.22 13.91 1.70
C SER A 79 -5.34 14.64 2.47
N ASP A 80 -5.43 14.46 3.79
CA ASP A 80 -6.27 15.29 4.65
C ASP A 80 -5.73 16.70 4.78
N TYR A 81 -4.42 16.83 5.05
CA TYR A 81 -3.74 18.12 5.20
C TYR A 81 -3.76 18.96 3.91
N PHE A 82 -3.64 18.32 2.74
CA PHE A 82 -3.72 18.97 1.43
C PHE A 82 -5.08 18.76 0.76
N GLU A 83 -6.16 19.15 1.43
CA GLU A 83 -7.54 18.93 0.97
C GLU A 83 -7.79 19.39 -0.47
N GLU A 84 -7.27 20.55 -0.87
CA GLU A 84 -7.43 21.13 -2.22
C GLU A 84 -6.84 20.24 -3.35
N HIS A 85 -5.92 19.33 -3.01
CA HIS A 85 -5.25 18.45 -3.95
C HIS A 85 -5.48 16.96 -3.65
N ARG A 86 -6.37 16.64 -2.72
CA ARG A 86 -6.60 15.28 -2.20
C ARG A 86 -6.87 14.26 -3.31
N THR A 87 -7.79 14.53 -4.22
CA THR A 87 -8.11 13.61 -5.31
C THR A 87 -6.91 13.35 -6.22
N LEU A 88 -6.13 14.40 -6.52
CA LEU A 88 -4.93 14.30 -7.35
C LEU A 88 -3.82 13.51 -6.64
N SER A 89 -3.56 13.78 -5.35
CA SER A 89 -2.54 13.07 -4.57
C SER A 89 -2.89 11.59 -4.40
N LEU A 90 -4.14 11.27 -4.09
CA LEU A 90 -4.64 9.89 -4.01
C LEU A 90 -4.58 9.20 -5.38
N GLY A 91 -4.93 9.91 -6.46
CA GLY A 91 -4.82 9.41 -7.83
C GLY A 91 -3.38 9.08 -8.22
N ALA A 92 -2.44 9.98 -7.93
CA ALA A 92 -1.01 9.75 -8.17
C ALA A 92 -0.48 8.57 -7.35
N ALA A 93 -0.85 8.48 -6.06
CA ALA A 93 -0.46 7.37 -5.20
C ALA A 93 -0.99 6.02 -5.73
N ASN A 94 -2.24 5.98 -6.20
CA ASN A 94 -2.80 4.79 -6.85
C ASN A 94 -2.05 4.42 -8.13
N GLY A 95 -1.73 5.40 -8.98
CA GLY A 95 -0.95 5.17 -10.20
C GLY A 95 0.42 4.56 -9.90
N LEU A 96 1.12 5.10 -8.91
CA LEU A 96 2.42 4.58 -8.47
C LEU A 96 2.31 3.16 -7.90
N GLN A 97 1.36 2.90 -6.99
CA GLN A 97 1.19 1.58 -6.40
C GLN A 97 0.72 0.54 -7.42
N GLY A 98 -0.13 0.95 -8.37
CA GLY A 98 -0.55 0.11 -9.49
C GLY A 98 0.62 -0.27 -10.40
N ALA A 99 1.53 0.67 -10.67
CA ALA A 99 2.74 0.38 -11.44
C ALA A 99 3.63 -0.67 -10.75
N VAL A 100 3.76 -0.61 -9.42
CA VAL A 100 4.49 -1.64 -8.64
C VAL A 100 3.81 -3.00 -8.77
N VAL A 101 2.48 -3.07 -8.62
CA VAL A 101 1.73 -4.32 -8.78
C VAL A 101 1.92 -4.92 -10.17
N ILE A 102 1.86 -4.10 -11.22
CA ILE A 102 2.06 -4.54 -12.61
C ILE A 102 3.49 -5.04 -12.82
N TYR A 103 4.49 -4.30 -12.33
CA TYR A 103 5.89 -4.69 -12.42
C TYR A 103 6.15 -6.03 -11.72
N ASN A 104 5.52 -6.27 -10.58
CA ASN A 104 5.61 -7.54 -9.86
C ASN A 104 4.89 -8.72 -10.56
N LEU A 105 4.10 -8.50 -11.60
CA LEU A 105 3.55 -9.60 -12.42
C LEU A 105 4.56 -10.14 -13.43
N GLU A 106 5.64 -9.39 -13.72
CA GLU A 106 6.69 -9.81 -14.65
C GLU A 106 7.72 -10.76 -13.99
N TYR A 107 7.61 -10.97 -12.67
CA TYR A 107 8.44 -11.84 -11.86
C TYR A 107 7.64 -13.02 -11.30
#